data_AF-A0A662G4J1-F1
#
_entry.id   AF-A0A662G4J1-F1
#
_cell.length_a   1.000
_cell.length_b   1.000
_cell.length_c   1.000
_cell.angle_alpha   90.00
_cell.angle_beta   90.00
_cell.angle_gamma   90.00
#
_symmetry.space_group_name_H-M   'P 1'
#
loop_
_entity.id
_entity.type
_entity.pdbx_description
1 polymer ?
#
loop_
_entity_poly.entity_id
_entity_poly.type
_entity_poly.pdbx_seq_one_letter_code
_entity_poly.pdbx_strand_id
1 'polypeptide(L)'
;MIPKNIEREHIIKAIEEIKRNGVPKGRNSRKFLLEFDGEYYPPKYVISLANKYANGEILDSAQFSGGKETNDFLRNLGFNIIERSKAKKERERKLSNIHQGERCPKCKETIRKLLEKIYGRVEENYKFRVGILPEDFKNSLYYSELKKIYEKLQDHRGHKDFVKAKNLPNCDFFIPNPGFIVEFDESQHFTLPRKITLEEYPTNLELGFSKEKWIRLCEKIDAKDNDPPYRDEQRAWYDTLRDFLPAILGLQPTVRLFAKDFVWCSLNPNIPEDVDRFRKMIK
;
A
#
# COMPACT_ATOMS: atom_id res chain seq x y z
N MET A 1 24.99 -18.37 29.17
CA MET A 1 23.63 -18.57 29.70
C MET A 1 23.07 -17.21 30.09
N ILE A 2 21.74 -17.07 30.18
CA ILE A 2 21.11 -15.83 30.63
C ILE A 2 21.42 -15.59 32.13
N PRO A 3 21.93 -14.40 32.52
CA PRO A 3 22.16 -14.06 33.93
C PRO A 3 20.86 -14.07 34.75
N LYS A 4 20.89 -14.72 35.92
CA LYS A 4 19.70 -14.92 36.77
C LYS A 4 19.24 -13.66 37.51
N ASN A 5 20.09 -12.63 37.60
CA ASN A 5 19.77 -11.36 38.24
C ASN A 5 19.03 -10.38 37.30
N ILE A 6 18.77 -10.77 36.04
CA ILE A 6 17.90 -9.99 35.16
C ILE A 6 16.45 -10.18 35.62
N GLU A 7 15.95 -9.19 36.34
CA GLU A 7 14.56 -9.11 36.80
C GLU A 7 13.61 -8.46 35.78
N ARG A 8 12.31 -8.49 36.12
CA ARG A 8 11.23 -8.00 35.27
C ARG A 8 11.37 -6.50 34.94
N GLU A 9 11.82 -5.66 35.87
CA GLU A 9 12.02 -4.22 35.61
C GLU A 9 13.09 -3.97 34.54
N HIS A 10 14.14 -4.79 34.49
CA HIS A 10 15.18 -4.67 33.46
C HIS A 10 14.65 -4.98 32.06
N ILE A 11 13.76 -5.97 31.95
CA ILE A 11 13.08 -6.30 30.70
C ILE A 11 12.22 -5.12 30.24
N ILE A 12 11.48 -4.48 31.14
CA ILE A 12 10.64 -3.32 30.80
C ILE A 12 11.50 -2.15 30.32
N LYS A 13 12.60 -1.81 31.02
CA LYS A 13 13.53 -0.76 30.60
C LYS A 13 14.11 -1.04 29.21
N ALA A 14 14.44 -2.30 28.92
CA ALA A 14 14.89 -2.71 27.59
C ALA A 14 13.82 -2.50 26.51
N ILE A 15 12.56 -2.85 26.80
CA ILE A 15 11.44 -2.62 25.88
C ILE A 15 11.26 -1.11 25.61
N GLU A 16 11.33 -0.26 26.64
CA GLU A 16 11.23 1.20 26.49
C GLU A 16 12.39 1.79 25.68
N GLU A 17 13.60 1.26 25.80
CA GLU A 17 14.73 1.65 24.95
C GLU A 17 14.50 1.21 23.50
N ILE A 18 13.97 0.01 23.26
CA ILE A 18 13.62 -0.45 21.91
C ILE A 18 12.51 0.41 21.30
N LYS A 19 11.50 0.84 22.09
CA LYS A 19 10.45 1.75 21.63
C LYS A 19 11.02 3.08 21.11
N ARG A 20 12.05 3.62 21.78
CA ARG A 20 12.68 4.89 21.40
C ARG A 20 13.65 4.77 20.23
N ASN A 21 14.45 3.71 20.21
CA ASN A 21 15.61 3.59 19.32
C ASN A 21 15.42 2.59 18.17
N GLY A 22 14.35 1.81 18.22
CA GLY A 22 14.09 0.71 17.29
C GLY A 22 14.97 -0.53 17.53
N VAL A 23 14.78 -1.53 16.67
CA VAL A 23 15.57 -2.77 16.68
C VAL A 23 16.67 -2.67 15.62
N PRO A 24 17.95 -2.90 15.97
CA PRO A 24 19.04 -2.93 14.99
C PRO A 24 18.84 -4.01 13.91
N LYS A 25 19.33 -3.73 12.70
CA LYS A 25 19.34 -4.73 11.61
C LYS A 25 20.01 -6.02 12.07
N GLY A 26 19.38 -7.16 11.76
CA GLY A 26 19.86 -8.49 12.16
C GLY A 26 19.46 -8.94 13.58
N ARG A 27 18.91 -8.07 14.43
CA ARG A 27 18.41 -8.43 15.77
C ARG A 27 16.93 -8.79 15.82
N ASN A 28 16.24 -8.73 14.68
CA ASN A 28 14.84 -9.13 14.55
C ASN A 28 14.65 -10.65 14.73
N SER A 29 13.58 -11.03 15.43
CA SER A 29 13.25 -12.44 15.66
C SER A 29 12.52 -13.07 14.47
N ARG A 30 12.90 -14.30 14.13
CA ARG A 30 12.31 -15.06 13.02
C ARG A 30 11.06 -15.85 13.42
N LYS A 31 11.01 -16.37 14.66
CA LYS A 31 9.99 -17.37 15.07
C LYS A 31 9.11 -16.91 16.23
N PHE A 32 9.67 -16.26 17.25
CA PHE A 32 8.94 -15.90 18.47
C PHE A 32 8.96 -14.39 18.71
N LEU A 33 7.90 -13.86 19.32
CA LEU A 33 7.76 -12.46 19.68
C LEU A 33 7.41 -12.37 21.17
N LEU A 34 7.98 -11.39 21.86
CA LEU A 34 7.54 -10.98 23.18
C LEU A 34 6.44 -9.95 22.99
N GLU A 35 5.27 -10.18 23.57
CA GLU A 35 4.17 -9.23 23.57
C GLU A 35 4.18 -8.39 24.85
N PHE A 36 4.13 -7.07 24.70
CA PHE A 36 4.02 -6.13 25.81
C PHE A 36 3.24 -4.90 25.36
N ASP A 37 2.17 -4.57 26.10
CA ASP A 37 1.23 -3.48 25.78
C ASP A 37 0.68 -3.51 24.34
N GLY A 38 0.43 -4.71 23.79
CA GLY A 38 -0.08 -4.90 22.43
C GLY A 38 0.94 -4.70 21.31
N GLU A 39 2.21 -4.46 21.65
CA GLU A 39 3.33 -4.41 20.71
C GLU A 39 4.22 -5.66 20.82
N TYR A 40 5.04 -5.89 19.79
CA TYR A 40 5.86 -7.10 19.65
C TYR A 40 7.35 -6.79 19.55
N TYR A 41 8.14 -7.50 20.36
CA TYR A 41 9.58 -7.29 20.47
C TYR A 41 10.37 -8.58 20.25
N PRO A 42 11.60 -8.50 19.69
CA PRO A 42 12.48 -9.65 19.50
C PRO A 42 13.01 -10.18 20.85
N PRO A 43 12.58 -11.37 21.32
CA PRO A 43 12.85 -11.83 22.69
C PRO A 43 14.34 -11.86 23.04
N LYS A 44 15.18 -12.35 22.12
CA LYS A 44 16.62 -12.48 22.34
C LYS A 44 17.31 -11.12 22.48
N TYR A 45 16.89 -10.13 21.70
CA TYR A 45 17.45 -8.80 21.77
C TYR A 45 17.00 -8.05 23.03
N VAL A 46 15.74 -8.24 23.45
CA VAL A 46 15.22 -7.71 24.71
C VAL A 46 16.08 -8.17 25.89
N ILE A 47 16.40 -9.47 25.99
CA ILE A 47 17.29 -9.99 27.06
C ILE A 47 18.69 -9.39 26.94
N SER A 48 19.23 -9.30 25.71
CA SER A 48 20.56 -8.72 25.49
C SER A 48 20.66 -7.31 26.05
N LEU A 49 19.62 -6.51 25.82
CA LEU A 49 19.54 -5.12 26.27
C LEU A 49 19.17 -5.01 27.75
N ALA A 50 18.37 -5.92 28.29
CA ALA A 50 18.04 -5.94 29.72
C ALA A 50 19.28 -6.16 30.60
N ASN A 51 20.27 -6.92 30.12
CA ASN A 51 21.54 -7.09 30.81
C ASN A 51 22.28 -5.76 31.03
N LYS A 52 22.14 -4.79 30.12
CA LYS A 52 22.71 -3.45 30.29
C LYS A 52 22.19 -2.78 31.54
N TYR A 53 20.91 -2.98 31.85
CA TYR A 53 20.26 -2.42 33.02
C TYR A 53 20.57 -3.18 34.31
N ALA A 54 20.80 -4.50 34.23
CA ALA A 54 21.14 -5.33 35.38
C ALA A 54 22.64 -5.28 35.74
N ASN A 55 23.51 -5.25 34.72
CA ASN A 55 24.94 -5.54 34.83
C ASN A 55 25.84 -4.48 34.15
N GLY A 56 25.27 -3.42 33.57
CA GLY A 56 26.02 -2.32 32.97
C GLY A 56 26.49 -2.55 31.52
N GLU A 57 26.32 -3.75 30.96
CA GLU A 57 26.74 -4.08 29.60
C GLU A 57 25.68 -4.84 28.80
N ILE A 58 25.69 -4.70 27.46
CA ILE A 58 24.79 -5.47 26.59
C ILE A 58 25.29 -6.91 26.53
N LEU A 59 24.42 -7.88 26.83
CA LEU A 59 24.80 -9.29 26.78
C LEU A 59 25.05 -9.72 25.33
N ASP A 60 26.15 -10.41 25.10
CA ASP A 60 26.41 -10.98 23.79
C ASP A 60 25.40 -12.09 23.49
N SER A 61 24.73 -11.96 22.34
CA SER A 61 23.78 -12.95 21.86
C SER A 61 24.39 -14.32 21.58
N ALA A 62 25.71 -14.44 21.44
CA ALA A 62 26.37 -15.75 21.32
C ALA A 62 26.39 -16.51 22.66
N GLN A 63 26.26 -15.82 23.80
CA GLN A 63 26.36 -16.43 25.13
C GLN A 63 25.11 -17.20 25.55
N PHE A 64 24.00 -17.07 24.83
CA PHE A 64 22.76 -17.79 25.13
C PHE A 64 21.97 -18.11 23.87
N SER A 65 21.17 -19.17 23.94
CA SER A 65 20.38 -19.65 22.82
C SER A 65 19.05 -18.89 22.70
N GLY A 66 18.63 -18.66 21.45
CA GLY A 66 17.26 -18.23 21.16
C GLY A 66 16.28 -19.40 21.30
N GLY A 67 14.98 -19.14 21.18
CA GLY A 67 13.97 -20.20 21.28
C GLY A 67 13.72 -20.58 22.74
N LYS A 68 13.88 -21.87 23.09
CA LYS A 68 13.43 -22.39 24.40
C LYS A 68 14.03 -21.63 25.59
N GLU A 69 15.36 -21.52 25.67
CA GLU A 69 16.05 -20.85 26.80
C GLU A 69 15.56 -19.40 26.98
N THR A 70 15.59 -18.60 25.91
CA THR A 70 15.11 -17.21 25.91
C THR A 70 13.63 -17.10 26.27
N ASN A 71 12.78 -17.94 25.67
CA ASN A 71 11.34 -17.85 25.83
C ASN A 71 10.91 -18.27 27.24
N ASP A 72 11.49 -19.34 27.78
CA ASP A 72 11.16 -19.84 29.11
C ASP A 72 11.63 -18.86 30.19
N PHE A 73 12.81 -18.24 30.01
CA PHE A 73 13.28 -17.17 30.89
C PHE A 73 12.28 -16.01 30.96
N LEU A 74 11.82 -15.51 29.81
CA LEU A 74 10.87 -14.39 29.76
C LEU A 74 9.49 -14.77 30.30
N ARG A 75 9.02 -16.00 30.04
CA ARG A 75 7.76 -16.50 30.61
C ARG A 75 7.81 -16.60 32.13
N ASN A 76 8.94 -17.03 32.69
CA ASN A 76 9.14 -17.10 34.14
C ASN A 76 9.11 -15.71 34.79
N LEU A 77 9.44 -14.66 34.05
CA LEU A 77 9.29 -13.25 34.46
C LEU A 77 7.89 -12.67 34.17
N GLY A 78 6.94 -13.50 33.71
CA GLY A 78 5.55 -13.13 33.46
C GLY A 78 5.27 -12.49 32.10
N PHE A 79 6.20 -12.57 31.13
CA PHE A 79 5.96 -12.03 29.78
C PHE A 79 5.29 -13.06 28.87
N ASN A 80 4.39 -12.58 28.01
CA ASN A 80 3.77 -13.41 26.99
C ASN A 80 4.71 -13.60 25.80
N ILE A 81 4.92 -14.84 25.39
CA ILE A 81 5.74 -15.20 24.22
C ILE A 81 4.88 -15.94 23.21
N ILE A 82 4.69 -15.34 22.05
CA ILE A 82 3.86 -15.88 20.97
C ILE A 82 4.70 -16.31 19.77
N GLU A 83 4.18 -17.29 19.01
CA GLU A 83 4.75 -17.62 17.71
C GLU A 83 4.33 -16.58 16.67
N ARG A 84 5.30 -16.14 15.86
CA ARG A 84 5.07 -15.16 14.80
C ARG A 84 4.01 -15.63 13.79
N SER A 85 3.96 -16.93 13.51
CA SER A 85 2.93 -17.53 12.66
C SER A 85 1.52 -17.46 13.27
N LYS A 86 1.39 -17.71 14.58
CA LYS A 86 0.13 -17.59 15.32
C LYS A 86 -0.32 -16.13 15.40
N ALA A 87 0.59 -15.22 15.74
CA ALA A 87 0.36 -13.77 15.75
C ALA A 87 -0.17 -13.28 14.39
N LYS A 88 0.45 -13.76 13.29
CA LYS A 88 0.02 -13.45 11.93
C LYS A 88 -1.40 -13.96 11.66
N LYS A 89 -1.71 -15.23 12.00
CA LYS A 89 -3.04 -15.82 11.81
C LYS A 89 -4.13 -15.11 12.63
N GLU A 90 -3.86 -14.75 13.87
CA GLU A 90 -4.81 -14.01 14.71
C GLU A 90 -5.05 -12.59 14.18
N ARG A 91 -3.99 -11.92 13.71
CA ARG A 91 -4.09 -10.62 13.04
C ARG A 91 -4.95 -10.75 11.78
N GLU A 92 -4.67 -11.72 10.92
CA GLU A 92 -5.44 -12.00 9.70
C GLU A 92 -6.93 -12.26 9.99
N ARG A 93 -7.24 -13.04 11.04
CA ARG A 93 -8.62 -13.33 11.46
C ARG A 93 -9.35 -12.12 12.07
N LYS A 94 -8.64 -11.26 12.81
CA LYS A 94 -9.21 -9.97 13.27
C LYS A 94 -9.44 -9.03 12.09
N LEU A 95 -8.54 -9.03 11.11
CA LEU A 95 -8.63 -8.20 9.91
C LEU A 95 -9.79 -8.60 9.00
N SER A 96 -10.05 -9.89 8.81
CA SER A 96 -11.19 -10.36 8.00
C SER A 96 -12.53 -9.89 8.56
N ASN A 97 -12.64 -9.71 9.88
CA ASN A 97 -13.85 -9.20 10.52
C ASN A 97 -14.01 -7.67 10.42
N ILE A 98 -12.93 -6.94 10.10
CA ILE A 98 -12.89 -5.48 10.02
C ILE A 98 -12.93 -4.99 8.58
N HIS A 99 -12.39 -5.77 7.65
CA HIS A 99 -12.30 -5.41 6.25
C HIS A 99 -13.68 -5.46 5.58
N GLN A 100 -14.07 -4.35 4.97
CA GLN A 100 -15.41 -4.14 4.38
C GLN A 100 -15.39 -4.26 2.86
N GLY A 101 -14.62 -5.21 2.33
CA GLY A 101 -14.44 -5.42 0.90
C GLY A 101 -13.70 -4.27 0.20
N GLU A 102 -13.98 -4.08 -1.08
CA GLU A 102 -13.22 -3.15 -1.94
C GLU A 102 -13.33 -1.69 -1.51
N ARG A 103 -14.50 -1.28 -1.00
CA ARG A 103 -14.79 0.07 -0.51
C ARG A 103 -14.36 0.30 0.94
N CYS A 104 -13.50 -0.54 1.49
CA CYS A 104 -13.11 -0.47 2.90
C CYS A 104 -12.41 0.88 3.20
N PRO A 105 -13.01 1.76 4.03
CA PRO A 105 -12.42 3.08 4.33
C PRO A 105 -11.06 2.96 5.01
N LYS A 106 -10.88 1.91 5.83
CA LYS A 106 -9.61 1.61 6.49
C LYS A 106 -8.49 1.26 5.50
N CYS A 107 -8.80 0.67 4.36
CA CYS A 107 -7.80 0.41 3.32
C CYS A 107 -7.27 1.73 2.76
N LYS A 108 -8.18 2.62 2.34
CA LYS A 108 -7.82 3.94 1.81
C LYS A 108 -7.03 4.77 2.82
N GLU A 109 -7.47 4.80 4.08
CA GLU A 109 -6.77 5.48 5.17
C GLU A 109 -5.37 4.88 5.46
N THR A 110 -5.23 3.55 5.36
CA THR A 110 -3.94 2.89 5.56
C THR A 110 -2.97 3.21 4.44
N ILE A 111 -3.44 3.19 3.19
CA ILE A 111 -2.66 3.58 2.01
C ILE A 111 -2.17 5.02 2.15
N ARG A 112 -3.06 5.95 2.51
CA ARG A 112 -2.72 7.36 2.75
C ARG A 112 -1.57 7.50 3.76
N LYS A 113 -1.71 6.89 4.94
CA LYS A 113 -0.67 6.92 5.99
C LYS A 113 0.64 6.29 5.53
N LEU A 114 0.60 5.20 4.76
CA LEU A 114 1.81 4.58 4.21
C LEU A 114 2.50 5.49 3.19
N LEU A 115 1.73 6.13 2.31
CA LEU A 115 2.25 7.12 1.36
C LEU A 115 2.89 8.30 2.11
N GLU A 116 2.26 8.81 3.17
CA GLU A 116 2.82 9.89 4.01
C GLU A 116 4.14 9.49 4.66
N LYS A 117 4.25 8.24 5.14
CA LYS A 117 5.51 7.73 5.71
C LYS A 117 6.63 7.61 4.67
N ILE A 118 6.30 7.42 3.39
CA ILE A 118 7.30 7.23 2.33
C ILE A 118 7.69 8.56 1.69
N TYR A 119 6.72 9.43 1.39
CA TYR A 119 6.89 10.61 0.56
C TYR A 119 6.61 11.94 1.28
N GLY A 120 6.13 11.89 2.53
CA GLY A 120 5.76 13.08 3.29
C GLY A 120 4.35 13.55 2.96
N ARG A 121 4.20 14.63 2.20
CA ARG A 121 2.88 15.22 1.93
C ARG A 121 2.08 14.37 0.96
N VAL A 122 0.80 14.14 1.29
CA VAL A 122 -0.19 13.46 0.43
C VAL A 122 -1.45 14.34 0.37
N GLU A 123 -1.99 14.52 -0.83
CA GLU A 123 -3.24 15.25 -1.05
C GLU A 123 -4.33 14.27 -1.49
N GLU A 124 -5.40 14.15 -0.70
CA GLU A 124 -6.52 13.25 -1.00
C GLU A 124 -7.55 13.91 -1.89
N ASN A 125 -8.21 13.11 -2.73
CA ASN A 125 -9.27 13.58 -3.64
C ASN A 125 -8.79 14.82 -4.42
N TYR A 126 -7.55 14.79 -4.91
CA TYR A 126 -6.91 15.94 -5.52
C TYR A 126 -7.48 16.23 -6.90
N LYS A 127 -7.69 17.52 -7.19
CA LYS A 127 -8.30 17.99 -8.44
C LYS A 127 -7.27 18.68 -9.32
N PHE A 128 -6.97 18.06 -10.45
CA PHE A 128 -6.22 18.71 -11.52
C PHE A 128 -7.12 19.66 -12.32
N ARG A 129 -6.61 20.86 -12.60
CA ARG A 129 -7.28 21.84 -13.47
C ARG A 129 -6.87 21.59 -14.92
N VAL A 130 -7.37 20.50 -15.49
CA VAL A 130 -7.12 20.10 -16.88
C VAL A 130 -8.41 19.88 -17.64
N GLY A 131 -8.30 19.92 -18.97
CA GLY A 131 -9.39 19.58 -19.87
C GLY A 131 -9.80 18.11 -19.78
N ILE A 132 -10.91 17.80 -20.44
CA ILE A 132 -11.54 16.47 -20.43
C ILE A 132 -11.93 15.98 -21.82
N LEU A 133 -11.81 16.82 -22.83
CA LEU A 133 -12.02 16.45 -24.22
C LEU A 133 -10.66 16.29 -24.91
N PRO A 134 -10.54 15.45 -25.94
CA PRO A 134 -9.29 15.31 -26.70
C PRO A 134 -8.75 16.65 -27.20
N GLU A 135 -9.65 17.55 -27.60
CA GLU A 135 -9.32 18.87 -28.14
C GLU A 135 -8.60 19.77 -27.13
N ASP A 136 -8.76 19.53 -25.83
CA ASP A 136 -8.04 20.26 -24.78
C ASP A 136 -6.54 19.92 -24.75
N PHE A 137 -6.14 18.83 -25.42
CA PHE A 137 -4.79 18.30 -25.44
C PHE A 137 -4.09 18.44 -26.81
N LYS A 138 -4.61 19.26 -27.73
CA LYS A 138 -4.06 19.48 -29.09
C LYS A 138 -2.57 19.77 -29.16
N ASN A 139 -2.04 20.46 -28.16
CA ASN A 139 -0.63 20.85 -28.10
C ASN A 139 0.25 19.82 -27.37
N SER A 140 -0.33 18.70 -26.91
CA SER A 140 0.42 17.62 -26.27
C SER A 140 0.96 16.62 -27.29
N LEU A 141 2.04 15.93 -26.94
CA LEU A 141 2.63 14.88 -27.76
C LEU A 141 1.71 13.67 -27.98
N TYR A 142 0.68 13.51 -27.14
CA TYR A 142 -0.22 12.36 -27.15
C TYR A 142 -1.62 12.67 -27.69
N TYR A 143 -1.79 13.82 -28.36
CA TYR A 143 -3.09 14.22 -28.89
C TYR A 143 -3.68 13.17 -29.85
N SER A 144 -2.88 12.63 -30.76
CA SER A 144 -3.30 11.60 -31.72
C SER A 144 -3.83 10.34 -31.03
N GLU A 145 -3.13 9.88 -30.00
CA GLU A 145 -3.44 8.68 -29.23
C GLU A 145 -4.71 8.90 -28.40
N LEU A 146 -4.80 10.03 -27.70
CA LEU A 146 -5.98 10.40 -26.92
C LEU A 146 -7.22 10.52 -27.82
N LYS A 147 -7.09 11.14 -29.00
CA LYS A 147 -8.18 11.24 -29.97
C LYS A 147 -8.62 9.86 -30.48
N LYS A 148 -7.66 9.00 -30.84
CA LYS A 148 -7.93 7.62 -31.27
C LYS A 148 -8.65 6.80 -30.20
N ILE A 149 -8.19 6.88 -28.95
CA ILE A 149 -8.83 6.18 -27.82
C ILE A 149 -10.27 6.67 -27.63
N TYR A 150 -10.46 7.99 -27.68
CA TYR A 150 -11.79 8.60 -27.55
C TYR A 150 -12.75 8.11 -28.64
N GLU A 151 -12.33 8.11 -29.90
CA GLU A 151 -13.12 7.62 -31.04
C GLU A 151 -13.45 6.14 -30.90
N LYS A 152 -12.49 5.31 -30.46
CA LYS A 152 -12.74 3.88 -30.18
C LYS A 152 -13.80 3.66 -29.10
N LEU A 153 -13.78 4.45 -28.03
CA LEU A 153 -14.81 4.39 -26.99
C LEU A 153 -16.17 4.80 -27.55
N GLN A 154 -16.23 5.85 -28.37
CA GLN A 154 -17.46 6.28 -29.04
C GLN A 154 -18.04 5.19 -29.95
N ASP A 155 -17.19 4.48 -30.68
CA ASP A 155 -17.60 3.46 -31.66
C ASP A 155 -17.94 2.10 -31.02
N HIS A 156 -17.41 1.80 -29.83
CA HIS A 156 -17.62 0.52 -29.15
C HIS A 156 -19.11 0.17 -28.97
N ARG A 157 -19.92 1.13 -28.48
CA ARG A 157 -21.38 0.99 -28.30
C ARG A 157 -22.18 2.12 -28.94
N GLY A 158 -21.53 2.98 -29.72
CA GLY A 158 -22.17 4.11 -30.39
C GLY A 158 -22.48 5.31 -29.47
N HIS A 159 -22.00 5.32 -28.24
CA HIS A 159 -22.19 6.43 -27.31
C HIS A 159 -21.29 7.61 -27.68
N LYS A 160 -21.79 8.55 -28.48
CA LYS A 160 -21.00 9.70 -28.94
C LYS A 160 -20.74 10.77 -27.85
N ASP A 161 -21.58 10.80 -26.82
CA ASP A 161 -21.55 11.84 -25.78
C ASP A 161 -21.51 11.20 -24.39
N PHE A 162 -20.36 10.61 -24.05
CA PHE A 162 -20.12 9.95 -22.76
C PHE A 162 -19.36 10.84 -21.75
N VAL A 163 -18.78 11.96 -22.17
CA VAL A 163 -18.05 12.89 -21.29
C VAL A 163 -19.01 13.94 -20.74
N LYS A 164 -19.47 13.75 -19.50
CA LYS A 164 -20.49 14.61 -18.87
C LYS A 164 -19.98 15.49 -17.73
N ALA A 165 -18.78 15.21 -17.23
CA ALA A 165 -18.22 16.02 -16.15
C ALA A 165 -17.84 17.41 -16.68
N LYS A 166 -17.75 18.40 -15.79
CA LYS A 166 -17.21 19.73 -16.14
C LYS A 166 -15.69 19.81 -16.02
N ASN A 167 -15.10 18.90 -15.26
CA ASN A 167 -13.68 18.78 -14.99
C ASN A 167 -13.35 17.30 -14.85
N LEU A 168 -12.06 16.95 -14.99
CA LEU A 168 -11.61 15.60 -14.70
C LEU A 168 -11.96 15.26 -13.24
N PRO A 169 -12.64 14.14 -12.96
CA PRO A 169 -12.91 13.74 -11.59
C PRO A 169 -11.61 13.59 -10.79
N ASN A 170 -11.67 13.93 -9.51
CA ASN A 170 -10.52 13.94 -8.62
C ASN A 170 -9.82 12.57 -8.62
N CYS A 171 -8.49 12.56 -8.50
CA CYS A 171 -7.75 11.32 -8.26
C CYS A 171 -7.78 10.97 -6.76
N ASP A 172 -7.60 9.69 -6.43
CA ASP A 172 -7.64 9.28 -5.02
C ASP A 172 -6.57 9.96 -4.17
N PHE A 173 -5.32 9.93 -4.65
CA PHE A 173 -4.20 10.63 -4.00
C PHE A 173 -3.29 11.31 -5.02
N PHE A 174 -2.72 12.43 -4.62
CA PHE A 174 -1.60 13.08 -5.29
C PHE A 174 -0.43 13.24 -4.31
N ILE A 175 0.76 12.88 -4.75
CA ILE A 175 2.00 13.02 -4.00
C ILE A 175 2.78 14.17 -4.63
N PRO A 176 2.82 15.38 -4.03
CA PRO A 176 3.44 16.55 -4.67
C PRO A 176 4.95 16.42 -4.87
N ASN A 177 5.63 15.60 -4.06
CA ASN A 177 7.06 15.31 -4.19
C ASN A 177 7.27 13.80 -4.03
N PRO A 178 7.66 13.06 -5.09
CA PRO A 178 8.24 13.53 -6.36
C PRO A 178 7.24 13.99 -7.45
N GLY A 179 5.93 13.99 -7.19
CA GLY A 179 4.93 14.42 -8.17
C GLY A 179 4.35 13.24 -8.94
N PHE A 180 3.41 12.47 -8.36
CA PHE A 180 2.66 11.41 -9.05
C PHE A 180 1.27 11.21 -8.49
N ILE A 181 0.43 10.56 -9.29
CA ILE A 181 -0.95 10.18 -8.95
C ILE A 181 -0.96 8.74 -8.43
N VAL A 182 -1.79 8.48 -7.41
CA VAL A 182 -2.16 7.11 -7.00
C VAL A 182 -3.66 6.95 -7.14
N GLU A 183 -4.09 5.95 -7.91
CA GLU A 183 -5.50 5.53 -8.00
C GLU A 183 -5.70 4.20 -7.27
N PHE A 184 -6.82 4.10 -6.55
CA PHE A 184 -7.23 2.90 -5.82
C PHE A 184 -8.44 2.26 -6.53
N ASP A 185 -8.14 1.36 -7.47
CA ASP A 185 -9.13 0.81 -8.38
C ASP A 185 -10.01 -0.25 -7.71
N GLU A 186 -11.33 -0.06 -7.80
CA GLU A 186 -12.35 -1.06 -7.49
C GLU A 186 -12.70 -1.89 -8.74
N SER A 187 -13.31 -3.07 -8.56
CA SER A 187 -13.70 -4.00 -9.63
C SER A 187 -14.53 -3.34 -10.74
N GLN A 188 -15.31 -2.31 -10.41
CA GLN A 188 -16.13 -1.55 -11.35
C GLN A 188 -15.34 -0.79 -12.43
N HIS A 189 -14.02 -0.61 -12.26
CA HIS A 189 -13.14 0.02 -13.25
C HIS A 189 -12.63 -0.98 -14.31
N PHE A 190 -12.76 -2.29 -14.06
CA PHE A 190 -12.22 -3.34 -14.91
C PHE A 190 -13.28 -3.83 -15.90
N THR A 191 -13.57 -2.96 -16.88
CA THR A 191 -14.61 -3.13 -17.89
C THR A 191 -14.03 -3.38 -19.28
N LEU A 192 -14.84 -3.82 -20.25
CA LEU A 192 -14.42 -3.95 -21.64
C LEU A 192 -13.97 -2.61 -22.26
N PRO A 193 -14.68 -1.47 -22.06
CA PRO A 193 -14.16 -0.16 -22.46
C PRO A 193 -12.79 0.15 -21.88
N ARG A 194 -12.53 -0.19 -20.61
CA ARG A 194 -11.21 0.03 -20.01
C ARG A 194 -10.12 -0.78 -20.71
N LYS A 195 -10.39 -2.06 -21.02
CA LYS A 195 -9.48 -2.89 -21.84
C LYS A 195 -9.17 -2.23 -23.18
N ILE A 196 -10.20 -1.79 -23.91
CA ILE A 196 -10.06 -1.12 -25.21
C ILE A 196 -9.10 0.08 -25.11
N THR A 197 -9.23 0.89 -24.06
CA THR A 197 -8.31 2.02 -23.87
C THR A 197 -6.87 1.57 -23.65
N LEU A 198 -6.64 0.58 -22.79
CA LEU A 198 -5.29 0.10 -22.43
C LEU A 198 -4.57 -0.52 -23.62
N GLU A 199 -5.28 -1.23 -24.49
CA GLU A 199 -4.71 -1.83 -25.71
C GLU A 199 -4.18 -0.78 -26.69
N GLU A 200 -4.71 0.45 -26.63
CA GLU A 200 -4.28 1.57 -27.47
C GLU A 200 -3.17 2.44 -26.87
N TYR A 201 -2.75 2.18 -25.63
CA TYR A 201 -1.69 2.96 -25.01
C TYR A 201 -0.37 2.75 -25.77
N PRO A 202 0.31 3.84 -26.17
CA PRO A 202 1.52 3.73 -26.94
C PRO A 202 2.65 3.16 -26.07
N THR A 203 3.61 2.49 -26.69
CA THR A 203 4.69 1.77 -25.97
C THR A 203 5.68 2.70 -25.28
N ASN A 204 5.74 3.97 -25.69
CA ASN A 204 6.58 5.01 -25.10
C ASN A 204 5.90 5.75 -23.93
N LEU A 205 4.65 5.45 -23.59
CA LEU A 205 4.01 5.99 -22.40
C LEU A 205 4.49 5.21 -21.17
N GLU A 206 5.23 5.87 -20.29
CA GLU A 206 5.65 5.29 -19.01
C GLU A 206 4.45 5.15 -18.05
N LEU A 207 4.33 3.99 -17.42
CA LEU A 207 3.23 3.67 -16.50
C LEU A 207 3.79 3.19 -15.16
N GLY A 208 3.16 3.60 -14.06
CA GLY A 208 3.47 3.13 -12.70
C GLY A 208 2.72 1.85 -12.31
N PHE A 209 2.16 1.13 -13.30
CA PHE A 209 1.43 -0.12 -13.12
C PHE A 209 1.61 -1.04 -14.33
N SER A 210 1.37 -2.34 -14.16
CA SER A 210 1.44 -3.30 -15.27
C SER A 210 0.20 -3.22 -16.15
N LYS A 211 0.37 -2.67 -17.36
CA LYS A 211 -0.68 -2.60 -18.39
C LYS A 211 -1.30 -3.97 -18.66
N GLU A 212 -0.46 -5.00 -18.81
CA GLU A 212 -0.88 -6.37 -19.10
C GLU A 212 -1.68 -6.97 -17.96
N LYS A 213 -1.31 -6.69 -16.71
CA LYS A 213 -2.09 -7.11 -15.53
C LYS A 213 -3.46 -6.45 -15.54
N TRP A 214 -3.55 -5.14 -15.80
CA TRP A 214 -4.82 -4.41 -15.84
C TRP A 214 -5.72 -4.90 -16.99
N ILE A 215 -5.17 -5.18 -18.16
CA ILE A 215 -5.90 -5.81 -19.28
C ILE A 215 -6.49 -7.16 -18.86
N ARG A 216 -5.68 -8.04 -18.26
CA ARG A 216 -6.15 -9.36 -17.75
C ARG A 216 -7.21 -9.22 -16.67
N LEU A 217 -7.12 -8.20 -15.83
CA LEU A 217 -8.16 -7.91 -14.83
C LEU A 217 -9.47 -7.50 -15.50
N CYS A 218 -9.43 -6.68 -16.55
CA CYS A 218 -10.62 -6.34 -17.34
C CYS A 218 -11.27 -7.59 -17.97
N GLU A 219 -10.46 -8.50 -18.52
CA GLU A 219 -10.97 -9.76 -19.09
C GLU A 219 -11.57 -10.70 -18.05
N LYS A 220 -10.94 -10.79 -16.87
CA LYS A 220 -11.35 -11.71 -15.81
C LYS A 220 -12.58 -11.20 -15.06
N ILE A 221 -12.63 -9.91 -14.77
CA ILE A 221 -13.69 -9.30 -13.97
C ILE A 221 -14.90 -9.00 -14.84
N ASP A 222 -14.70 -8.56 -16.09
CA ASP A 222 -15.75 -8.19 -17.05
C ASP A 222 -16.87 -7.37 -16.39
N ALA A 223 -16.49 -6.36 -15.61
CA ALA A 223 -17.44 -5.50 -14.92
C ALA A 223 -18.26 -4.71 -15.95
N LYS A 224 -19.54 -4.49 -15.63
CA LYS A 224 -20.49 -3.76 -16.47
C LYS A 224 -21.34 -2.86 -15.60
N ASP A 225 -21.36 -1.58 -15.90
CA ASP A 225 -22.24 -0.59 -15.29
C ASP A 225 -22.85 0.27 -16.39
N ASN A 226 -24.11 -0.03 -16.70
CA ASN A 226 -24.84 0.56 -17.82
C ASN A 226 -25.86 1.60 -17.37
N ASP A 227 -25.72 2.17 -16.18
CA ASP A 227 -26.60 3.25 -15.72
C ASP A 227 -25.80 4.49 -15.29
N PRO A 228 -25.68 5.55 -16.10
CA PRO A 228 -26.25 5.66 -17.44
C PRO A 228 -25.56 4.72 -18.44
N PRO A 229 -26.16 4.46 -19.63
CA PRO A 229 -25.66 3.48 -20.59
C PRO A 229 -24.18 3.62 -20.98
N TYR A 230 -23.67 4.85 -20.97
CA TYR A 230 -22.31 5.23 -21.35
C TYR A 230 -21.29 5.26 -20.18
N ARG A 231 -21.67 4.79 -18.99
CA ARG A 231 -20.87 4.97 -17.77
C ARG A 231 -19.53 4.26 -17.85
N ASP A 232 -19.46 3.09 -18.47
CA ASP A 232 -18.21 2.36 -18.62
C ASP A 232 -17.22 3.05 -19.58
N GLU A 233 -17.69 3.64 -20.70
CA GLU A 233 -16.87 4.49 -21.57
C GLU A 233 -16.38 5.73 -20.83
N GLN A 234 -17.27 6.35 -20.05
CA GLN A 234 -16.93 7.53 -19.27
C GLN A 234 -15.83 7.22 -18.25
N ARG A 235 -15.95 6.13 -17.48
CA ARG A 235 -14.92 5.71 -16.53
C ARG A 235 -13.61 5.39 -17.23
N ALA A 236 -13.67 4.60 -18.30
CA ALA A 236 -12.49 4.23 -19.07
C ALA A 236 -11.75 5.46 -19.60
N TRP A 237 -12.47 6.46 -20.11
CA TRP A 237 -11.88 7.71 -20.58
C TRP A 237 -11.22 8.53 -19.47
N TYR A 238 -11.87 8.71 -18.33
CA TYR A 238 -11.27 9.46 -17.22
C TYR A 238 -10.04 8.74 -16.65
N ASP A 239 -10.06 7.41 -16.61
CA ASP A 239 -8.88 6.63 -16.26
C ASP A 239 -7.76 6.76 -17.31
N THR A 240 -8.10 6.83 -18.59
CA THR A 240 -7.13 7.17 -19.65
C THR A 240 -6.50 8.53 -19.41
N LEU A 241 -7.30 9.56 -19.18
CA LEU A 241 -6.77 10.90 -18.95
C LEU A 241 -5.82 10.91 -17.75
N ARG A 242 -6.13 10.22 -16.64
CA ARG A 242 -5.25 10.11 -15.47
C ARG A 242 -3.92 9.40 -15.73
N ASP A 243 -3.88 8.47 -16.68
CA ASP A 243 -2.64 7.75 -17.01
C ASP A 243 -1.75 8.56 -17.95
N PHE A 244 -2.35 9.38 -18.82
CA PHE A 244 -1.61 10.27 -19.73
C PHE A 244 -1.20 11.58 -19.07
N LEU A 245 -1.95 12.02 -18.05
CA LEU A 245 -1.74 13.31 -17.40
C LEU A 245 -0.30 13.51 -16.89
N PRO A 246 0.38 12.50 -16.30
CA PRO A 246 1.75 12.68 -15.88
C PRO A 246 2.69 13.08 -17.00
N ALA A 247 2.62 12.41 -18.15
CA ALA A 247 3.48 12.72 -19.27
C ALA A 247 3.19 14.12 -19.87
N ILE A 248 1.95 14.58 -19.77
CA ILE A 248 1.53 15.91 -20.24
C ILE A 248 1.99 17.02 -19.29
N LEU A 249 1.99 16.77 -17.98
CA LEU A 249 2.34 17.76 -16.95
C LEU A 249 3.79 17.66 -16.45
N GLY A 250 4.58 16.70 -16.94
CA GLY A 250 5.94 16.45 -16.47
C GLY A 250 6.00 15.83 -15.07
N LEU A 251 5.00 15.03 -14.70
CA LEU A 251 4.94 14.28 -13.44
C LEU A 251 5.46 12.85 -13.64
N GLN A 252 5.75 12.18 -12.54
CA GLN A 252 6.08 10.75 -12.51
C GLN A 252 4.83 9.90 -12.83
N PRO A 253 4.98 8.72 -13.46
CA PRO A 253 3.87 7.90 -13.91
C PRO A 253 2.83 7.57 -12.84
N THR A 254 1.56 7.49 -13.26
CA THR A 254 0.44 7.14 -12.37
C THR A 254 0.63 5.72 -11.83
N VAL A 255 0.54 5.58 -10.51
CA VAL A 255 0.52 4.29 -9.82
C VAL A 255 -0.94 3.88 -9.62
N ARG A 256 -1.26 2.63 -9.95
CA ARG A 256 -2.60 2.08 -9.70
C ARG A 256 -2.51 0.91 -8.74
N LEU A 257 -3.42 0.88 -7.77
CA LEU A 257 -3.55 -0.17 -6.76
C LEU A 257 -4.91 -0.83 -6.89
N PHE A 258 -4.96 -2.14 -7.15
CA PHE A 258 -6.23 -2.85 -7.18
C PHE A 258 -6.70 -3.20 -5.75
N ALA A 259 -7.94 -2.84 -5.42
CA ALA A 259 -8.50 -3.04 -4.08
C ALA A 259 -8.46 -4.50 -3.60
N LYS A 260 -8.60 -5.49 -4.51
CA LYS A 260 -8.55 -6.92 -4.18
C LYS A 260 -7.16 -7.56 -4.23
N ASP A 261 -6.12 -6.85 -4.67
CA ASP A 261 -4.76 -7.40 -4.67
C ASP A 261 -4.27 -7.72 -3.25
N PHE A 262 -4.74 -6.95 -2.28
CA PHE A 262 -4.24 -7.02 -0.92
C PHE A 262 -5.29 -6.52 0.08
N VAL A 263 -5.26 -7.06 1.31
CA VAL A 263 -6.02 -6.48 2.42
C VAL A 263 -5.21 -5.27 2.92
N TRP A 264 -5.33 -4.12 2.28
CA TRP A 264 -4.47 -2.94 2.55
C TRP A 264 -4.50 -2.48 4.00
N CYS A 265 -5.67 -2.53 4.65
CA CYS A 265 -5.81 -2.25 6.08
C CYS A 265 -5.14 -3.27 7.02
N SER A 266 -4.51 -4.32 6.47
CA SER A 266 -3.67 -5.24 7.23
C SER A 266 -2.29 -4.70 7.51
N LEU A 267 -1.80 -3.72 6.76
CA LEU A 267 -0.50 -3.09 7.00
C LEU A 267 -0.59 -2.09 8.14
N ASN A 268 0.50 -1.95 8.89
CA ASN A 268 0.62 -0.93 9.93
C ASN A 268 1.65 0.14 9.51
N PRO A 269 1.23 1.40 9.29
CA PRO A 269 2.13 2.49 8.93
C PRO A 269 3.22 2.82 9.98
N ASN A 270 3.08 2.32 11.21
CA ASN A 270 4.07 2.50 12.27
C ASN A 270 5.10 1.35 12.33
N ILE A 271 4.93 0.29 11.54
CA ILE A 271 5.89 -0.82 11.46
C ILE A 271 6.78 -0.63 10.22
N PRO A 272 8.10 -0.41 10.37
CA PRO A 272 9.00 -0.17 9.25
C PRO A 272 8.97 -1.26 8.16
N GLU A 273 8.79 -2.52 8.54
CA GLU A 273 8.67 -3.64 7.60
C GLU A 273 7.40 -3.56 6.75
N ASP A 274 6.28 -3.10 7.31
CA ASP A 274 5.02 -2.94 6.57
C ASP A 274 5.13 -1.74 5.61
N VAL A 275 5.81 -0.66 6.02
CA VAL A 275 6.12 0.50 5.15
C VAL A 275 7.02 0.09 3.98
N ASP A 276 8.10 -0.66 4.24
CA ASP A 276 9.01 -1.14 3.19
C ASP A 276 8.31 -2.13 2.24
N ARG A 277 7.43 -2.98 2.78
CA ARG A 277 6.61 -3.88 1.98
C ARG A 277 5.69 -3.11 1.04
N PHE A 278 4.98 -2.10 1.54
CA PHE A 278 4.12 -1.25 0.70
C PHE A 278 4.94 -0.51 -0.36
N ARG A 279 6.10 0.06 0.01
CA ARG A 279 7.01 0.73 -0.93
C ARG A 279 7.41 -0.15 -2.11
N LYS A 280 7.63 -1.45 -1.88
CA LYS A 280 7.96 -2.43 -2.93
C LYS A 280 6.77 -2.81 -3.81
N MET A 281 5.54 -2.57 -3.38
CA MET A 281 4.33 -2.84 -4.16
C MET A 281 3.99 -1.71 -5.14
N ILE A 282 4.43 -0.48 -4.86
CA ILE A 282 4.16 0.73 -5.66
C ILE A 282 5.37 1.17 -6.50
N LYS A 283 6.44 0.38 -6.54
CA LYS A 283 7.61 0.55 -7.40
C LYS A 283 7.57 -0.49 -8.51
#